data_AF-K0K9P3-F1
#
_entry.id   AF-K0K9P3-F1
#
_cell.length_a   1.000
_cell.length_b   1.000
_cell.length_c   1.000
_cell.angle_alpha   90.00
_cell.angle_beta   90.00
_cell.angle_gamma   90.00
#
_symmetry.space_group_name_H-M   'P 1'
#
loop_
_entity.id
_entity.type
_entity.pdbx_description
1 polymer ?
#
loop_
_entity_poly.entity_id
_entity_poly.type
_entity_poly.pdbx_seq_one_letter_code
_entity_poly.pdbx_strand_id
1 'polypeptide(L)'
;MRLRPVSKQLQFHPQRSISKIVITNPIAIRLHQISRAVSKGFLLFLVSLGVFCGAGYGGFTYYISKYQDISKEWSYLAKYHTRLGVYHQDIQDDYRDANQEVEDFTNALKIVAESEGEIIDSNNANENYGKFKLLPLNKVKEKSKDWQKSYIDVVIRLAIAKAELGDLDNAYKLVMYSTAIPIDIGSLDMRSRSLRLLSKISTLQKDPIEKSENYLIDAVRFNEIHHDDIRFKENGSLILDPNSRLNRETFESLLNLGVLYSKTDNSSKALEIFLNLLQLTEISIQRSQSEDSKSIEEPLMTDSPLLKNYIAEILYKKGLVQNSLQWAQDSYSESSAFARSNIPATIISKQSLQNTILIYERLGNLEKAKELTKILDEIVIPIRNETFWKTLKDILLT
;
A
#
# COMPACT_ATOMS: atom_id res chain seq x y z
N MET A 1 -36.77 -59.98 -12.58
CA MET A 1 -35.98 -59.05 -11.74
C MET A 1 -36.89 -58.44 -10.68
N ARG A 2 -36.72 -58.83 -9.41
CA ARG A 2 -37.51 -58.34 -8.27
C ARG A 2 -36.65 -57.36 -7.47
N LEU A 3 -37.10 -56.11 -7.37
CA LEU A 3 -36.52 -55.08 -6.51
C LEU A 3 -36.79 -55.44 -5.05
N ARG A 4 -35.75 -55.47 -4.21
CA ARG A 4 -35.89 -55.47 -2.74
C ARG A 4 -35.83 -54.02 -2.24
N PRO A 5 -36.80 -53.53 -1.46
CA PRO A 5 -36.63 -52.33 -0.68
C PRO A 5 -35.89 -52.66 0.62
N VAL A 6 -34.79 -51.95 0.90
CA VAL A 6 -34.12 -51.97 2.21
C VAL A 6 -34.49 -50.67 2.92
N SER A 7 -35.58 -50.68 3.68
CA SER A 7 -35.84 -49.68 4.70
C SER A 7 -35.17 -50.12 6.00
N LYS A 8 -33.93 -49.66 6.23
CA LYS A 8 -33.33 -49.72 7.57
C LYS A 8 -34.06 -48.72 8.45
N GLN A 9 -35.02 -49.19 9.24
CA GLN A 9 -35.57 -48.44 10.36
C GLN A 9 -34.43 -48.16 11.35
N LEU A 10 -34.04 -46.89 11.49
CA LEU A 10 -33.23 -46.42 12.61
C LEU A 10 -34.05 -46.64 13.90
N GLN A 11 -33.71 -47.69 14.65
CA GLN A 11 -34.20 -47.84 16.02
C GLN A 11 -33.48 -46.80 16.88
N PHE A 12 -34.20 -45.74 17.25
CA PHE A 12 -33.75 -44.83 18.29
C PHE A 12 -33.70 -45.59 19.61
N HIS A 13 -32.50 -45.76 20.17
CA HIS A 13 -32.35 -46.29 21.52
C HIS A 13 -33.14 -45.42 22.51
N PRO A 14 -33.90 -46.02 23.45
CA PRO A 14 -34.64 -45.28 24.45
C PRO A 14 -33.68 -44.45 25.32
N GLN A 15 -33.95 -43.15 25.43
CA GLN A 15 -33.21 -42.25 26.31
C GLN A 15 -33.23 -42.81 27.73
N ARG A 16 -32.06 -43.22 28.24
CA ARG A 16 -31.89 -43.56 29.66
C ARG A 16 -32.25 -42.32 30.47
N SER A 17 -33.32 -42.40 31.26
CA SER A 17 -33.69 -41.33 32.17
C SER A 17 -32.64 -41.27 33.29
N ILE A 18 -31.88 -40.18 33.31
CA ILE A 18 -30.94 -39.92 34.40
C ILE A 18 -31.80 -39.62 35.64
N SER A 19 -31.79 -40.53 36.62
CA SER A 19 -32.51 -40.39 37.89
C SER A 19 -32.10 -39.08 38.57
N LYS A 20 -33.08 -38.21 38.85
CA LYS A 20 -32.86 -36.94 39.55
C LYS A 20 -32.42 -37.22 40.99
N ILE A 21 -31.15 -36.97 41.31
CA ILE A 21 -30.65 -37.01 42.68
C ILE A 21 -31.27 -35.84 43.45
N VAL A 22 -32.08 -36.14 44.47
CA VAL A 22 -32.68 -35.13 45.34
C VAL A 22 -31.66 -34.74 46.40
N ILE A 23 -31.08 -33.56 46.26
CA ILE A 23 -30.14 -33.00 47.23
C ILE A 23 -30.96 -32.35 48.36
N THR A 24 -30.95 -32.95 49.56
CA THR A 24 -31.71 -32.45 50.73
C THR A 24 -30.89 -31.55 51.66
N ASN A 25 -29.55 -31.59 51.56
CA ASN A 25 -28.68 -30.79 52.44
C ASN A 25 -28.71 -29.30 52.04
N PRO A 26 -29.04 -28.37 52.96
CA PRO A 26 -29.16 -26.94 52.64
C PRO A 26 -27.85 -26.30 52.14
N ILE A 27 -26.69 -26.77 52.60
CA ILE A 27 -25.38 -26.32 52.13
C ILE A 27 -25.18 -26.75 50.67
N ALA A 28 -25.53 -28.00 50.35
CA ALA A 28 -25.42 -28.52 49.00
C ALA A 28 -26.40 -27.83 48.03
N ILE A 29 -27.59 -27.43 48.49
CA ILE A 29 -28.52 -26.61 47.69
C ILE A 29 -27.91 -25.23 47.38
N ARG A 30 -27.33 -24.55 48.38
CA ARG A 30 -26.64 -23.26 48.18
C ARG A 30 -25.45 -23.39 47.23
N LEU A 31 -24.61 -24.40 47.42
CA LEU A 31 -23.48 -24.68 46.52
C LEU A 31 -23.94 -24.95 45.08
N HIS A 32 -25.04 -25.68 44.90
CA HIS A 32 -25.62 -25.94 43.58
C HIS A 32 -26.18 -24.66 42.93
N GLN A 33 -26.82 -23.78 43.71
CA GLN A 33 -27.31 -22.49 43.23
C GLN A 33 -26.16 -21.56 42.81
N ILE A 34 -25.10 -21.48 43.62
CA ILE A 34 -23.88 -20.72 43.31
C ILE A 34 -23.22 -21.30 42.06
N SER A 35 -23.06 -22.63 41.97
CA SER A 35 -22.49 -23.30 40.79
C SER A 35 -23.27 -23.00 39.51
N ARG A 36 -24.61 -23.01 39.57
CA ARG A 36 -25.47 -22.62 38.44
C ARG A 36 -25.31 -21.15 38.07
N ALA A 37 -25.21 -20.25 39.06
CA ALA A 37 -25.01 -18.83 38.80
C ALA A 37 -23.64 -18.57 38.13
N VAL A 38 -22.58 -19.22 38.62
CA VAL A 38 -21.22 -19.15 38.04
C VAL A 38 -21.22 -19.73 36.63
N SER A 39 -21.83 -20.89 36.40
CA SER A 39 -21.93 -21.51 35.08
C SER A 39 -22.68 -20.62 34.08
N LYS A 40 -23.78 -19.98 34.50
CA LYS A 40 -24.49 -18.99 33.68
C LYS A 40 -23.63 -17.77 33.39
N GLY A 41 -22.92 -17.24 34.39
CA GLY A 41 -22.01 -16.11 34.22
C GLY A 41 -20.88 -16.42 33.23
N PHE A 42 -20.28 -17.60 33.33
CA PHE A 42 -19.25 -18.06 32.40
C PHE A 42 -19.79 -18.24 30.97
N LEU A 43 -21.00 -18.80 30.81
CA LEU A 43 -21.63 -18.93 29.50
C LEU A 43 -21.95 -17.57 28.90
N LEU A 44 -22.45 -16.61 29.68
CA LEU A 44 -22.66 -15.23 29.23
C LEU A 44 -21.35 -14.58 28.80
N PHE A 45 -20.27 -14.75 29.57
CA PHE A 45 -18.94 -14.24 29.21
C PHE A 45 -18.46 -14.83 27.87
N LEU A 46 -18.58 -16.14 27.65
CA LEU A 46 -18.19 -16.76 26.38
C LEU A 46 -19.04 -16.27 25.20
N VAL A 47 -20.35 -16.08 25.39
CA VAL A 47 -21.23 -15.51 24.36
C VAL A 47 -20.83 -14.07 24.05
N SER A 48 -20.59 -13.24 25.08
CA SER A 48 -20.12 -11.86 24.90
C SER A 48 -18.77 -11.79 24.19
N LEU A 49 -17.82 -12.65 24.57
CA LEU A 49 -16.53 -12.75 23.90
C LEU A 49 -16.69 -13.16 22.44
N GLY A 50 -17.56 -14.13 22.14
CA GLY A 50 -17.87 -14.54 20.78
C GLY A 50 -18.47 -13.42 19.94
N VAL A 51 -19.41 -12.63 20.50
CA VAL A 51 -19.99 -11.46 19.83
C VAL A 51 -18.93 -10.38 19.59
N PHE A 52 -18.09 -10.09 20.57
CA PHE A 52 -17.03 -9.09 20.45
C PHE A 52 -15.99 -9.49 19.40
N CYS A 53 -15.53 -10.74 19.42
CA CYS A 53 -14.62 -11.28 18.41
C CYS A 53 -15.26 -11.31 17.01
N GLY A 54 -16.53 -11.68 16.91
CA GLY A 54 -17.28 -11.69 15.64
C GLY A 54 -17.45 -10.29 15.06
N ALA A 55 -17.83 -9.32 15.88
CA ALA A 55 -17.95 -7.91 15.47
C ALA A 55 -16.59 -7.31 15.11
N GLY A 56 -15.55 -7.59 15.89
CA GLY A 56 -14.18 -7.15 15.61
C GLY A 56 -13.65 -7.70 14.29
N TYR A 57 -13.82 -9.01 14.04
CA TYR A 57 -13.45 -9.63 12.77
C TYR A 57 -14.27 -9.05 11.60
N GLY A 58 -15.59 -8.91 11.76
CA GLY A 58 -16.45 -8.30 10.74
C GLY A 58 -16.00 -6.88 10.38
N GLY A 59 -15.76 -6.03 11.39
CA GLY A 59 -15.24 -4.68 11.22
C GLY A 59 -13.87 -4.65 10.53
N PHE A 60 -12.94 -5.52 10.94
CA PHE A 60 -11.63 -5.66 10.31
C PHE A 60 -11.76 -6.08 8.84
N THR A 61 -12.57 -7.09 8.53
CA THR A 61 -12.77 -7.53 7.14
C THR A 61 -13.40 -6.46 6.26
N TYR A 62 -14.39 -5.73 6.78
CA TYR A 62 -15.04 -4.62 6.08
C TYR A 62 -14.05 -3.48 5.82
N TYR A 63 -13.22 -3.14 6.82
CA TYR A 63 -12.22 -2.10 6.67
C TYR A 63 -11.15 -2.47 5.63
N ILE A 64 -10.59 -3.69 5.70
CA ILE A 64 -9.58 -4.17 4.74
C ILE A 64 -10.13 -4.29 3.33
N SER A 65 -11.41 -4.66 3.16
CA SER A 65 -12.01 -4.76 1.82
C SER A 65 -12.01 -3.45 1.03
N LYS A 66 -11.83 -2.29 1.69
CA LYS A 66 -11.65 -1.01 1.00
C LYS A 66 -10.30 -0.90 0.28
N TYR A 67 -9.29 -1.64 0.73
CA TYR A 67 -7.93 -1.64 0.20
C TYR A 67 -7.67 -2.81 -0.75
N GLN A 68 -8.32 -3.96 -0.49
CA GLN A 68 -8.17 -5.15 -1.31
C GLN A 68 -9.46 -5.99 -1.26
N ASP A 69 -10.12 -6.10 -2.40
CA ASP A 69 -11.13 -7.15 -2.59
C ASP A 69 -10.45 -8.51 -2.60
N ILE A 70 -10.97 -9.44 -1.80
CA ILE A 70 -10.46 -10.81 -1.71
C ILE A 70 -11.56 -11.77 -2.10
N SER A 71 -11.26 -12.65 -3.04
CA SER A 71 -12.23 -13.54 -3.62
C SER A 71 -12.90 -14.44 -2.60
N LYS A 72 -14.22 -14.60 -2.72
CA LYS A 72 -15.00 -15.48 -1.85
C LYS A 72 -14.64 -16.95 -2.02
N GLU A 73 -14.04 -17.32 -3.15
CA GLU A 73 -13.60 -18.69 -3.45
C GLU A 73 -12.37 -19.13 -2.64
N TRP A 74 -11.59 -18.18 -2.12
CA TRP A 74 -10.38 -18.51 -1.36
C TRP A 74 -10.72 -19.16 -0.01
N SER A 75 -9.84 -20.05 0.44
CA SER A 75 -9.94 -20.64 1.77
C SER A 75 -9.88 -19.56 2.86
N TYR A 76 -10.47 -19.85 4.02
CA TYR A 76 -10.48 -18.90 5.15
C TYR A 76 -9.07 -18.46 5.54
N LEU A 77 -8.12 -19.40 5.59
CA LEU A 77 -6.73 -19.11 5.97
C LEU A 77 -6.01 -18.24 4.93
N ALA A 78 -6.19 -18.50 3.63
CA ALA A 78 -5.62 -17.65 2.59
C ALA A 78 -6.15 -16.20 2.69
N LYS A 79 -7.46 -16.05 2.93
CA LYS A 79 -8.08 -14.74 3.16
C LYS A 79 -7.52 -14.06 4.39
N TYR A 80 -7.33 -14.79 5.49
CA TYR A 80 -6.80 -14.25 6.74
C TYR A 80 -5.39 -13.67 6.54
N HIS A 81 -4.46 -14.45 5.99
CA HIS A 81 -3.10 -13.98 5.71
C HIS A 81 -3.06 -12.84 4.69
N THR A 82 -3.90 -12.88 3.66
CA THR A 82 -4.00 -11.76 2.71
C THR A 82 -4.40 -10.47 3.42
N ARG A 83 -5.39 -10.53 4.33
CA ARG A 83 -5.82 -9.34 5.08
C ARG A 83 -4.75 -8.85 6.05
N LEU A 84 -3.99 -9.74 6.69
CA LEU A 84 -2.86 -9.35 7.52
C LEU A 84 -1.77 -8.67 6.71
N GLY A 85 -1.41 -9.23 5.55
CA GLY A 85 -0.43 -8.61 4.65
C GLY A 85 -0.87 -7.22 4.19
N VAL A 86 -2.14 -7.05 3.80
CA VAL A 86 -2.70 -5.73 3.43
C VAL A 86 -2.69 -4.77 4.63
N TYR A 87 -3.04 -5.25 5.83
CA TYR A 87 -2.99 -4.44 7.04
C TYR A 87 -1.58 -3.93 7.33
N HIS A 88 -0.56 -4.79 7.27
CA HIS A 88 0.82 -4.41 7.49
C HIS A 88 1.35 -3.47 6.40
N GLN A 89 0.90 -3.65 5.15
CA GLN A 89 1.39 -2.87 4.01
C GLN A 89 0.75 -1.47 3.88
N ASP A 90 -0.57 -1.37 4.01
CA ASP A 90 -1.31 -0.14 3.65
C ASP A 90 -1.93 0.59 4.87
N ILE A 91 -2.04 -0.05 6.03
CA ILE A 91 -2.79 0.50 7.19
C ILE A 91 -1.91 0.72 8.41
N GLN A 92 -0.87 -0.09 8.59
CA GLN A 92 0.01 0.04 9.75
C GLN A 92 0.92 1.26 9.60
N ASP A 93 0.39 2.44 9.95
CA ASP A 93 1.04 3.75 9.79
C ASP A 93 2.35 3.89 10.60
N ASP A 94 2.51 3.14 11.69
CA ASP A 94 3.57 3.34 12.69
C ASP A 94 4.87 2.54 12.43
N TYR A 95 4.80 1.41 11.71
CA TYR A 95 5.95 0.56 11.41
C TYR A 95 5.61 -0.42 10.29
N ARG A 96 6.06 -0.10 9.08
CA ARG A 96 5.96 -1.00 7.94
C ARG A 96 7.08 -2.03 8.01
N ASP A 97 6.77 -3.27 8.41
CA ASP A 97 7.72 -4.39 8.41
C ASP A 97 7.55 -5.21 7.14
N ALA A 98 8.38 -4.92 6.14
CA ALA A 98 8.36 -5.63 4.87
C ALA A 98 8.63 -7.14 5.03
N ASN A 99 9.31 -7.59 6.09
CA ASN A 99 9.48 -9.04 6.34
C ASN A 99 8.16 -9.71 6.69
N GLN A 100 7.35 -9.04 7.52
CA GLN A 100 6.06 -9.55 7.94
C GLN A 100 5.04 -9.53 6.79
N GLU A 101 5.06 -8.49 5.96
CA GLU A 101 4.30 -8.45 4.70
C GLU A 101 4.65 -9.64 3.79
N VAL A 102 5.95 -9.87 3.59
CA VAL A 102 6.44 -10.99 2.76
C VAL A 102 5.97 -12.32 3.33
N GLU A 103 6.05 -12.52 4.64
CA GLU A 103 5.60 -13.76 5.28
C GLU A 103 4.10 -13.98 5.07
N ASP A 104 3.27 -12.98 5.32
CA ASP A 104 1.82 -13.08 5.21
C ASP A 104 1.38 -13.34 3.76
N PHE A 105 1.87 -12.57 2.79
CA PHE A 105 1.53 -12.82 1.39
C PHE A 105 2.08 -14.14 0.86
N THR A 106 3.26 -14.56 1.31
CA THR A 106 3.82 -15.88 0.98
C THR A 106 2.93 -17.00 1.51
N ASN A 107 2.49 -16.91 2.75
CA ASN A 107 1.59 -17.90 3.35
C ASN A 107 0.24 -17.94 2.64
N ALA A 108 -0.32 -16.78 2.27
CA ALA A 108 -1.54 -16.72 1.47
C ALA A 108 -1.39 -17.43 0.12
N LEU A 109 -0.34 -17.10 -0.66
CA LEU A 109 -0.10 -17.71 -1.96
C LEU A 109 0.22 -19.20 -1.86
N LYS A 110 0.93 -19.62 -0.82
CA LYS A 110 1.20 -21.04 -0.54
C LYS A 110 -0.09 -21.82 -0.33
N ILE A 111 -0.98 -21.34 0.53
CA ILE A 111 -2.26 -22.00 0.81
C ILE A 111 -3.13 -22.09 -0.46
N VAL A 112 -3.14 -21.01 -1.27
CA VAL A 112 -3.86 -20.99 -2.55
C VAL A 112 -3.28 -22.03 -3.51
N ALA A 113 -1.96 -22.06 -3.69
CA ALA A 113 -1.28 -23.02 -4.56
C ALA A 113 -1.53 -24.47 -4.13
N GLU A 114 -1.41 -24.78 -2.84
CA GLU A 114 -1.66 -26.12 -2.28
C GLU A 114 -3.11 -26.56 -2.49
N SER A 115 -4.08 -25.64 -2.36
CA SER A 115 -5.50 -25.95 -2.61
C SER A 115 -5.79 -26.30 -4.08
N GLU A 116 -4.91 -25.88 -5.00
CA GLU A 116 -4.99 -26.12 -6.44
C GLU A 116 -4.04 -27.25 -6.90
N GLY A 117 -3.47 -27.99 -5.94
CA GLY A 117 -2.58 -29.13 -6.18
C GLY A 117 -1.15 -28.76 -6.60
N GLU A 118 -0.75 -27.49 -6.48
CA GLU A 118 0.62 -27.05 -6.71
C GLU A 118 1.39 -27.04 -5.38
N ILE A 119 1.99 -28.17 -5.05
CA ILE A 119 2.85 -28.33 -3.87
C ILE A 119 4.31 -28.09 -4.29
N ILE A 120 5.09 -27.47 -3.41
CA ILE A 120 6.52 -27.24 -3.62
C ILE A 120 7.22 -28.59 -3.77
N ASP A 121 7.81 -28.84 -4.93
CA ASP A 121 8.77 -29.92 -5.09
C ASP A 121 10.14 -29.42 -4.62
N SER A 122 10.67 -30.01 -3.55
CA SER A 122 11.99 -29.68 -3.02
C SER A 122 13.14 -29.92 -4.01
N ASN A 123 12.87 -30.60 -5.14
CA ASN A 123 13.87 -30.91 -6.15
C ASN A 123 13.98 -29.88 -7.28
N ASN A 124 13.07 -28.90 -7.40
CA ASN A 124 13.05 -27.96 -8.53
C ASN A 124 13.26 -26.50 -8.08
N ALA A 125 14.52 -26.13 -7.85
CA ALA A 125 14.91 -24.81 -7.33
C ALA A 125 14.52 -23.63 -8.25
N ASN A 126 14.33 -23.86 -9.55
CA ASN A 126 14.05 -22.80 -10.53
C ASN A 126 12.60 -22.30 -10.52
N GLU A 127 11.66 -23.05 -9.95
CA GLU A 127 10.23 -22.68 -9.85
C GLU A 127 9.83 -22.17 -8.45
N ASN A 128 10.79 -22.15 -7.52
CA ASN A 128 10.54 -21.85 -6.12
C ASN A 128 10.84 -20.37 -5.83
N TYR A 129 9.81 -19.62 -5.43
CA TYR A 129 9.95 -18.24 -4.93
C TYR A 129 10.30 -18.25 -3.43
N GLY A 130 11.21 -19.15 -3.04
CA GLY A 130 11.52 -19.49 -1.66
C GLY A 130 10.58 -20.55 -1.08
N LYS A 131 9.43 -20.13 -0.51
CA LYS A 131 8.53 -20.98 0.29
C LYS A 131 7.20 -21.32 -0.39
N PHE A 132 7.04 -21.03 -1.68
CA PHE A 132 5.83 -21.33 -2.44
C PHE A 132 6.13 -21.40 -3.94
N LYS A 133 5.19 -21.99 -4.68
CA LYS A 133 5.19 -22.07 -6.15
C LYS A 133 4.02 -21.25 -6.69
N LEU A 134 4.25 -20.41 -7.70
CA LEU A 134 3.17 -19.71 -8.38
C LEU A 134 2.33 -20.69 -9.18
N LEU A 135 1.03 -20.47 -9.22
CA LEU A 135 0.14 -21.22 -10.09
C LEU A 135 0.50 -21.02 -11.57
N PRO A 136 0.52 -22.08 -12.39
CA PRO A 136 0.61 -21.95 -13.84
C PRO A 136 -0.47 -21.00 -14.41
N LEU A 137 -0.10 -20.18 -15.40
CA LEU A 137 -1.01 -19.16 -15.96
C LEU A 137 -2.30 -19.74 -16.56
N ASN A 138 -2.25 -20.96 -17.10
CA ASN A 138 -3.43 -21.68 -17.58
C ASN A 138 -4.42 -21.96 -16.44
N LYS A 139 -3.94 -22.43 -15.28
CA LYS A 139 -4.79 -22.66 -14.11
C LYS A 139 -5.43 -21.38 -13.60
N VAL A 140 -4.69 -20.26 -13.60
CA VAL A 140 -5.24 -18.95 -13.21
C VAL A 140 -6.34 -18.51 -14.17
N LYS A 141 -6.14 -18.66 -15.50
CA LYS A 141 -7.12 -18.27 -16.53
C LYS A 141 -8.43 -19.06 -16.46
N GLU A 142 -8.42 -20.27 -15.90
CA GLU A 142 -9.63 -21.10 -15.70
C GLU A 142 -10.50 -20.64 -14.52
N LYS A 143 -10.00 -19.72 -13.67
CA LYS A 143 -10.72 -19.22 -12.48
C LYS A 143 -11.62 -18.04 -12.81
N SER A 144 -12.50 -17.69 -11.88
CA SER A 144 -13.35 -16.50 -12.01
C SER A 144 -12.53 -15.21 -12.05
N LYS A 145 -13.05 -14.15 -12.67
CA LYS A 145 -12.33 -12.85 -12.73
C LYS A 145 -11.99 -12.29 -11.35
N ASP A 146 -12.89 -12.47 -10.38
CA ASP A 146 -12.70 -12.06 -8.98
C ASP A 146 -11.54 -12.82 -8.32
N TRP A 147 -11.46 -14.13 -8.57
CA TRP A 147 -10.34 -14.96 -8.13
C TRP A 147 -9.03 -14.50 -8.77
N GLN A 148 -9.02 -14.28 -10.09
CA GLN A 148 -7.83 -13.84 -10.81
C GLN A 148 -7.32 -12.48 -10.33
N LYS A 149 -8.25 -11.52 -10.13
CA LYS A 149 -7.96 -10.20 -9.56
C LYS A 149 -7.26 -10.31 -8.20
N SER A 150 -7.87 -11.06 -7.28
CA SER A 150 -7.33 -11.25 -5.92
C SER A 150 -5.95 -11.88 -5.93
N TYR A 151 -5.75 -12.89 -6.79
CA TYR A 151 -4.48 -13.59 -6.90
C TYR A 151 -3.36 -12.68 -7.41
N ILE A 152 -3.64 -11.94 -8.49
CA ILE A 152 -2.66 -11.06 -9.12
C ILE A 152 -2.29 -9.89 -8.22
N ASP A 153 -3.26 -9.29 -7.55
CA ASP A 153 -2.98 -8.21 -6.61
C ASP A 153 -2.06 -8.68 -5.47
N VAL A 154 -2.30 -9.86 -4.91
CA VAL A 154 -1.42 -10.43 -3.87
C VAL A 154 -0.01 -10.71 -4.40
N VAL A 155 0.11 -11.21 -5.64
CA VAL A 155 1.43 -11.41 -6.28
C VAL A 155 2.17 -10.09 -6.45
N ILE A 156 1.49 -9.02 -6.89
CA ILE A 156 2.08 -7.69 -7.04
C ILE A 156 2.50 -7.12 -5.68
N ARG A 157 1.63 -7.22 -4.66
CA ARG A 157 1.91 -6.76 -3.29
C ARG A 157 3.10 -7.45 -2.68
N LEU A 158 3.23 -8.77 -2.88
CA LEU A 158 4.42 -9.52 -2.48
C LEU A 158 5.67 -9.03 -3.22
N ALA A 159 5.57 -8.75 -4.52
CA ALA A 159 6.70 -8.24 -5.30
C ALA A 159 7.20 -6.88 -4.76
N ILE A 160 6.27 -5.99 -4.39
CA ILE A 160 6.60 -4.70 -3.78
C ILE A 160 7.34 -4.90 -2.45
N ALA A 161 6.80 -5.72 -1.55
CA ALA A 161 7.44 -6.00 -0.26
C ALA A 161 8.83 -6.64 -0.42
N LYS A 162 9.00 -7.55 -1.40
CA LYS A 162 10.29 -8.14 -1.75
C LYS A 162 11.30 -7.12 -2.28
N ALA A 163 10.86 -6.19 -3.13
CA ALA A 163 11.73 -5.16 -3.67
C ALA A 163 12.23 -4.20 -2.57
N GLU A 164 11.41 -3.92 -1.56
CA GLU A 164 11.81 -3.09 -0.42
C GLU A 164 12.85 -3.75 0.47
N LEU A 165 12.80 -5.08 0.60
CA LEU A 165 13.86 -5.86 1.25
C LEU A 165 15.13 -5.99 0.39
N GLY A 166 15.13 -5.46 -0.83
CA GLY A 166 16.26 -5.56 -1.76
C GLY A 166 16.34 -6.88 -2.53
N ASP A 167 15.33 -7.77 -2.41
CA ASP A 167 15.22 -9.02 -3.19
C ASP A 167 14.66 -8.73 -4.59
N LEU A 168 15.44 -7.99 -5.38
CA LEU A 168 15.02 -7.46 -6.69
C LEU A 168 14.77 -8.55 -7.72
N ASP A 169 15.50 -9.66 -7.66
CA ASP A 169 15.34 -10.76 -8.62
C ASP A 169 13.99 -11.47 -8.45
N ASN A 170 13.59 -11.77 -7.22
CA ASN A 170 12.27 -12.37 -6.98
C ASN A 170 11.15 -11.36 -7.22
N ALA A 171 11.33 -10.09 -6.83
CA ALA A 171 10.39 -9.03 -7.16
C ALA A 171 10.16 -8.94 -8.68
N TYR A 172 11.24 -8.92 -9.46
CA TYR A 172 11.17 -8.88 -10.92
C TYR A 172 10.38 -10.08 -11.48
N LYS A 173 10.70 -11.30 -11.06
CA LYS A 173 10.00 -12.51 -11.50
C LYS A 173 8.50 -12.47 -11.16
N LEU A 174 8.13 -11.99 -9.97
CA LEU A 174 6.73 -11.88 -9.54
C LEU A 174 5.97 -10.83 -10.36
N VAL A 175 6.58 -9.67 -10.61
CA VAL A 175 5.92 -8.65 -11.43
C VAL A 175 5.81 -9.10 -12.88
N MET A 176 6.85 -9.68 -13.47
CA MET A 176 6.79 -10.21 -14.83
C MET A 176 5.70 -11.27 -14.98
N TYR A 177 5.56 -12.17 -13.99
CA TYR A 177 4.45 -13.11 -13.93
C TYR A 177 3.10 -12.39 -13.94
N SER A 178 2.94 -11.34 -13.12
CA SER A 178 1.69 -10.57 -13.06
C SER A 178 1.36 -9.92 -14.41
N THR A 179 2.35 -9.37 -15.12
CA THR A 179 2.15 -8.70 -16.42
C THR A 179 1.80 -9.66 -17.57
N ALA A 180 2.04 -10.97 -17.40
CA ALA A 180 1.62 -11.97 -18.37
C ALA A 180 0.10 -12.23 -18.36
N ILE A 181 -0.61 -11.75 -17.32
CA ILE A 181 -2.07 -11.79 -17.22
C ILE A 181 -2.63 -10.50 -17.81
N PRO A 182 -3.73 -10.55 -18.60
CA PRO A 182 -4.38 -9.38 -19.17
C PRO A 182 -4.52 -8.22 -18.18
N ILE A 183 -4.26 -7.02 -18.67
CA ILE A 183 -4.11 -5.81 -17.84
C ILE A 183 -5.43 -5.39 -17.17
N ASP A 184 -6.58 -5.83 -17.71
CA ASP A 184 -7.92 -5.63 -17.16
C ASP A 184 -8.23 -6.50 -15.93
N ILE A 185 -7.32 -7.43 -15.58
CA ILE A 185 -7.43 -8.28 -14.40
C ILE A 185 -6.52 -7.73 -13.30
N GLY A 186 -7.07 -7.43 -12.12
CA GLY A 186 -6.34 -6.81 -11.00
C GLY A 186 -6.98 -5.49 -10.59
N SER A 187 -6.55 -4.93 -9.47
CA SER A 187 -6.86 -3.54 -9.13
C SER A 187 -6.00 -2.58 -9.95
N LEU A 188 -6.60 -1.47 -10.37
CA LEU A 188 -5.94 -0.51 -11.24
C LEU A 188 -4.66 0.04 -10.59
N ASP A 189 -4.76 0.37 -9.30
CA ASP A 189 -3.65 0.90 -8.52
C ASP A 189 -2.48 -0.08 -8.44
N MET A 190 -2.75 -1.37 -8.20
CA MET A 190 -1.69 -2.38 -8.16
C MET A 190 -1.05 -2.59 -9.53
N ARG A 191 -1.82 -2.53 -10.62
CA ARG A 191 -1.26 -2.60 -11.97
C ARG A 191 -0.31 -1.44 -12.25
N SER A 192 -0.72 -0.21 -11.94
CA SER A 192 0.15 0.97 -12.05
C SER A 192 1.42 0.84 -11.20
N ARG A 193 1.28 0.45 -9.92
CA ARG A 193 2.43 0.17 -9.02
C ARG A 193 3.38 -0.87 -9.58
N SER A 194 2.86 -1.95 -10.18
CA SER A 194 3.67 -3.02 -10.75
C SER A 194 4.55 -2.53 -11.92
N LEU A 195 4.00 -1.69 -12.79
CA LEU A 195 4.73 -1.10 -13.92
C LEU A 195 5.79 -0.10 -13.44
N ARG A 196 5.46 0.73 -12.44
CA ARG A 196 6.43 1.63 -11.78
C ARG A 196 7.56 0.84 -11.13
N LEU A 197 7.26 -0.30 -10.50
CA LEU A 197 8.26 -1.18 -9.92
C LEU A 197 9.16 -1.81 -10.99
N LEU A 198 8.61 -2.27 -12.13
CA LEU A 198 9.42 -2.75 -13.25
C LEU A 198 10.38 -1.69 -13.78
N SER A 199 9.92 -0.45 -13.93
CA SER A 199 10.78 0.67 -14.34
C SER A 199 11.93 0.91 -13.35
N LYS A 200 11.64 0.87 -12.04
CA LYS A 200 12.66 0.99 -11.00
C LYS A 200 13.67 -0.15 -11.05
N ILE A 201 13.22 -1.39 -11.15
CA ILE A 201 14.10 -2.57 -11.24
C ILE A 201 14.97 -2.52 -12.50
N SER A 202 14.37 -2.24 -13.66
CA SER A 202 15.06 -2.06 -14.94
C SER A 202 16.17 -1.02 -14.85
N THR A 203 15.89 0.13 -14.22
CA THR A 203 16.89 1.19 -14.00
C THR A 203 18.02 0.73 -13.07
N LEU A 204 17.73 -0.02 -12.01
CA LEU A 204 18.75 -0.55 -11.09
C LEU A 204 19.61 -1.64 -11.73
N GLN A 205 19.04 -2.45 -12.61
CA GLN A 205 19.74 -3.48 -13.39
C GLN A 205 20.55 -2.89 -14.56
N LYS A 206 20.48 -1.57 -14.78
CA LYS A 206 21.13 -0.86 -15.88
C LYS A 206 20.67 -1.34 -17.27
N ASP A 207 19.41 -1.74 -17.36
CA ASP A 207 18.75 -1.98 -18.64
C ASP A 207 18.67 -0.67 -19.47
N PRO A 208 18.42 -0.76 -20.79
CA PRO A 208 18.18 0.40 -21.63
C PRO A 208 17.10 1.31 -21.04
N ILE A 209 17.36 2.62 -21.03
CA ILE A 209 16.49 3.62 -20.41
C ILE A 209 15.10 3.61 -21.04
N GLU A 210 15.02 3.33 -22.34
CA GLU A 210 13.79 3.23 -23.13
C GLU A 210 12.86 2.16 -22.55
N LYS A 211 13.40 1.07 -22.00
CA LYS A 211 12.60 0.02 -21.35
C LYS A 211 11.95 0.54 -20.07
N SER A 212 12.71 1.23 -19.23
CA SER A 212 12.21 1.87 -18.01
C SER A 212 11.19 2.97 -18.31
N GLU A 213 11.42 3.75 -19.37
CA GLU A 213 10.51 4.78 -19.85
C GLU A 213 9.18 4.19 -20.33
N ASN A 214 9.22 3.14 -21.16
CA ASN A 214 8.02 2.48 -21.67
C ASN A 214 7.13 1.96 -20.53
N TYR A 215 7.71 1.33 -19.50
CA TYR A 215 6.92 0.89 -18.34
C TYR A 215 6.23 2.06 -17.61
N LEU A 216 6.87 3.22 -17.51
CA LEU A 216 6.25 4.39 -16.88
C LEU A 216 5.18 5.02 -17.77
N ILE A 217 5.40 5.09 -19.08
CA ILE A 217 4.39 5.53 -20.04
C ILE A 217 3.17 4.62 -19.97
N ASP A 218 3.38 3.29 -19.94
CA ASP A 218 2.29 2.32 -19.80
C ASP A 218 1.54 2.52 -18.47
N ALA A 219 2.24 2.80 -17.37
CA ALA A 219 1.60 3.10 -16.08
C ALA A 219 0.72 4.36 -16.12
N VAL A 220 1.18 5.41 -16.81
CA VAL A 220 0.44 6.66 -17.00
C VAL A 220 -0.78 6.44 -17.91
N ARG A 221 -0.61 5.75 -19.04
CA ARG A 221 -1.68 5.48 -20.01
C ARG A 221 -2.72 4.53 -19.48
N PHE A 222 -2.31 3.60 -18.62
CA PHE A 222 -3.23 2.69 -17.98
C PHE A 222 -4.28 3.44 -17.15
N ASN A 223 -3.87 4.49 -16.45
CA ASN A 223 -4.78 5.33 -15.68
C ASN A 223 -5.70 6.17 -16.58
N GLU A 224 -5.22 6.66 -17.72
CA GLU A 224 -6.05 7.35 -18.73
C GLU A 224 -7.22 6.49 -19.22
N ILE A 225 -6.97 5.20 -19.47
CA ILE A 225 -7.96 4.29 -20.06
C ILE A 225 -9.07 3.93 -19.07
N HIS A 226 -8.77 3.93 -17.77
CA HIS A 226 -9.66 3.38 -16.74
C HIS A 226 -10.27 4.43 -15.80
N HIS A 227 -9.85 5.70 -15.91
CA HIS A 227 -10.36 6.81 -15.11
C HIS A 227 -10.88 7.93 -16.00
N ASP A 228 -12.22 8.10 -16.05
CA ASP A 228 -12.89 9.13 -16.88
C ASP A 228 -12.54 10.58 -16.50
N ASP A 229 -12.04 10.77 -15.28
CA ASP A 229 -11.63 12.04 -14.71
C ASP A 229 -10.15 12.39 -14.98
N ILE A 230 -9.39 11.47 -15.58
CA ILE A 230 -8.02 11.71 -16.03
C ILE A 230 -8.02 12.02 -17.52
N ARG A 231 -7.58 13.23 -17.88
CA ARG A 231 -7.57 13.70 -19.28
C ARG A 231 -6.26 14.36 -19.63
N PHE A 232 -5.66 13.92 -20.74
CA PHE A 232 -4.49 14.57 -21.32
C PHE A 232 -4.91 15.66 -22.30
N LYS A 233 -4.08 16.70 -22.44
CA LYS A 233 -4.36 17.82 -23.35
C LYS A 233 -4.47 17.37 -24.81
N GLU A 234 -3.65 16.39 -25.20
CA GLU A 234 -3.59 15.85 -26.56
C GLU A 234 -3.35 14.33 -26.49
N ASN A 235 -3.85 13.59 -27.48
CA ASN A 235 -3.62 12.14 -27.57
C ASN A 235 -2.12 11.84 -27.65
N GLY A 236 -1.62 11.03 -26.72
CA GLY A 236 -0.18 10.71 -26.65
C GLY A 236 0.66 11.76 -25.91
N SER A 237 0.07 12.86 -25.42
CA SER A 237 0.75 13.81 -24.54
C SER A 237 0.88 13.28 -23.12
N LEU A 238 1.94 13.67 -22.41
CA LEU A 238 2.12 13.40 -20.97
C LEU A 238 1.63 14.55 -20.10
N ILE A 239 1.02 15.58 -20.71
CA ILE A 239 0.52 16.76 -20.04
C ILE A 239 -0.98 16.63 -19.82
N LEU A 240 -1.38 16.67 -18.56
CA LEU A 240 -2.78 16.60 -18.13
C LEU A 240 -3.49 17.95 -18.35
N ASP A 241 -4.78 17.87 -18.63
CA ASP A 241 -5.69 19.00 -18.69
C ASP A 241 -5.85 19.61 -17.27
N PRO A 242 -5.87 20.95 -17.09
CA PRO A 242 -6.10 21.58 -15.78
C PRO A 242 -7.40 21.16 -15.07
N ASN A 243 -8.39 20.65 -15.81
CA ASN A 243 -9.65 20.15 -15.28
C ASN A 243 -9.58 18.67 -14.85
N SER A 244 -8.49 17.97 -15.20
CA SER A 244 -8.26 16.59 -14.81
C SER A 244 -8.22 16.47 -13.28
N ARG A 245 -8.79 15.40 -12.74
CA ARG A 245 -8.60 15.03 -11.34
C ARG A 245 -7.36 14.18 -11.24
N LEU A 246 -6.37 14.67 -10.51
CA LEU A 246 -5.11 13.98 -10.32
C LEU A 246 -5.28 12.96 -9.19
N ASN A 247 -5.35 11.68 -9.53
CA ASN A 247 -5.28 10.61 -8.53
C ASN A 247 -3.82 10.32 -8.15
N ARG A 248 -3.62 9.65 -7.01
CA ARG A 248 -2.28 9.39 -6.46
C ARG A 248 -1.41 8.54 -7.40
N GLU A 249 -1.99 7.52 -8.03
CA GLU A 249 -1.24 6.61 -8.89
C GLU A 249 -0.75 7.29 -10.17
N THR A 250 -1.53 8.20 -10.74
CA THR A 250 -1.13 9.01 -11.90
C THR A 250 -0.08 10.04 -11.52
N PHE A 251 -0.24 10.69 -10.37
CA PHE A 251 0.78 11.58 -9.83
C PHE A 251 2.12 10.86 -9.68
N GLU A 252 2.15 9.71 -9.01
CA GLU A 252 3.40 8.98 -8.79
C GLU A 252 4.00 8.41 -10.08
N SER A 253 3.18 8.02 -11.06
CA SER A 253 3.66 7.57 -12.37
C SER A 253 4.33 8.69 -13.16
N LEU A 254 3.69 9.87 -13.23
CA LEU A 254 4.25 11.05 -13.89
C LEU A 254 5.47 11.59 -13.13
N LEU A 255 5.44 11.60 -11.79
CA LEU A 255 6.59 11.98 -10.97
C LEU A 255 7.81 11.11 -11.26
N ASN A 256 7.64 9.78 -11.26
CA ASN A 256 8.71 8.84 -11.59
C ASN A 256 9.25 9.05 -13.01
N LEU A 257 8.37 9.35 -13.97
CA LEU A 257 8.76 9.64 -15.35
C LEU A 257 9.55 10.95 -15.45
N GLY A 258 9.11 12.01 -14.75
CA GLY A 258 9.85 13.26 -14.65
C GLY A 258 11.23 13.08 -14.00
N VAL A 259 11.33 12.24 -12.96
CA VAL A 259 12.61 11.90 -12.31
C VAL A 259 13.52 11.10 -13.25
N LEU A 260 12.98 10.19 -14.05
CA LEU A 260 13.75 9.48 -15.08
C LEU A 260 14.28 10.48 -16.12
N TYR A 261 13.42 11.40 -16.60
CA TYR A 261 13.82 12.43 -17.55
C TYR A 261 14.81 13.46 -16.99
N SER A 262 14.78 13.76 -15.69
CA SER A 262 15.72 14.71 -15.06
C SER A 262 17.12 14.14 -14.85
N LYS A 263 17.21 12.80 -14.80
CA LYS A 263 18.47 12.03 -14.75
C LYS A 263 19.05 11.77 -16.14
N THR A 264 18.24 11.90 -17.18
CA THR A 264 18.67 11.83 -18.58
C THR A 264 18.83 13.24 -19.13
N ASP A 265 19.45 13.40 -20.31
CA ASP A 265 19.57 14.71 -20.96
C ASP A 265 18.22 15.30 -21.46
N ASN A 266 17.09 14.74 -21.01
CA ASN A 266 15.72 15.15 -21.34
C ASN A 266 15.12 16.12 -20.32
N SER A 267 15.94 17.02 -19.76
CA SER A 267 15.55 17.97 -18.71
C SER A 267 14.36 18.87 -19.07
N SER A 268 14.12 19.16 -20.35
CA SER A 268 12.95 19.94 -20.79
C SER A 268 11.63 19.17 -20.60
N LYS A 269 11.59 17.87 -20.96
CA LYS A 269 10.42 17.01 -20.74
C LYS A 269 10.12 16.85 -19.24
N ALA A 270 11.18 16.67 -18.43
CA ALA A 270 11.05 16.60 -16.98
C ALA A 270 10.42 17.87 -16.40
N LEU A 271 10.89 19.04 -16.85
CA LEU A 271 10.38 20.34 -16.40
C LEU A 271 8.90 20.53 -16.75
N GLU A 272 8.48 20.16 -17.98
CA GLU A 272 7.08 20.22 -18.40
C GLU A 272 6.17 19.35 -17.52
N ILE A 273 6.59 18.11 -17.23
CA ILE A 273 5.85 17.20 -16.35
C ILE A 273 5.75 17.79 -14.93
N PHE A 274 6.85 18.25 -14.34
CA PHE A 274 6.82 18.77 -12.97
C PHE A 274 6.00 20.05 -12.84
N LEU A 275 6.06 20.95 -13.83
CA LEU A 275 5.23 22.16 -13.84
C LEU A 275 3.74 21.81 -14.00
N ASN A 276 3.40 20.83 -14.83
CA ASN A 276 2.02 20.39 -14.99
C ASN A 276 1.47 19.71 -13.73
N LEU A 277 2.26 18.84 -13.08
CA LEU A 277 1.90 18.25 -11.80
C LEU A 277 1.73 19.32 -10.73
N LEU A 278 2.64 20.30 -10.65
CA LEU A 278 2.58 21.36 -9.65
C LEU A 278 1.30 22.19 -9.82
N GLN A 279 0.97 22.57 -11.05
CA GLN A 279 -0.25 23.30 -11.36
C GLN A 279 -1.50 22.52 -10.89
N LEU A 280 -1.56 21.22 -11.15
CA LEU A 280 -2.70 20.38 -10.73
C LEU A 280 -2.76 20.19 -9.21
N THR A 281 -1.62 20.01 -8.56
CA THR A 281 -1.52 19.94 -7.09
C THR A 281 -2.01 21.23 -6.46
N GLU A 282 -1.58 22.41 -6.94
CA GLU A 282 -2.04 23.70 -6.42
C GLU A 282 -3.55 23.92 -6.63
N ILE A 283 -4.09 23.55 -7.79
CA ILE A 283 -5.54 23.58 -8.05
C ILE A 283 -6.29 22.65 -7.08
N SER A 284 -5.77 21.45 -6.81
CA SER A 284 -6.39 20.51 -5.87
C SER A 284 -6.42 21.06 -4.44
N ILE A 285 -5.33 21.68 -3.98
CA ILE A 285 -5.24 22.32 -2.66
C ILE A 285 -6.25 23.48 -2.55
N GLN A 286 -6.36 24.32 -3.59
CA GLN A 286 -7.33 25.42 -3.61
C GLN A 286 -8.78 24.92 -3.55
N ARG A 287 -9.11 23.85 -4.28
CA ARG A 287 -10.44 23.22 -4.23
C ARG A 287 -10.74 22.68 -2.82
N SER A 288 -9.81 21.97 -2.21
CA SER A 288 -9.95 21.44 -0.84
C SER A 288 -10.06 22.52 0.23
N GLN A 289 -9.54 23.73 0.00
CA GLN A 289 -9.73 24.88 0.90
C GLN A 289 -11.09 25.55 0.72
N SER A 290 -11.68 25.47 -0.48
CA SER A 290 -12.97 26.07 -0.80
C SER A 290 -14.17 25.19 -0.43
N GLU A 291 -13.99 23.88 -0.45
CA GLU A 291 -14.95 22.91 0.08
C GLU A 291 -14.71 22.83 1.59
N ASP A 292 -15.74 23.04 2.42
CA ASP A 292 -15.70 23.02 3.91
C ASP A 292 -15.17 21.69 4.55
N SER A 293 -14.54 20.82 3.77
CA SER A 293 -13.88 19.59 4.19
C SER A 293 -12.61 19.88 5.00
N LYS A 294 -12.69 19.62 6.31
CA LYS A 294 -11.67 19.84 7.35
C LYS A 294 -10.38 19.00 7.25
N SER A 295 -10.05 18.39 6.13
CA SER A 295 -8.80 17.64 6.01
C SER A 295 -8.26 17.71 4.59
N ILE A 296 -7.36 18.65 4.35
CA ILE A 296 -6.44 18.51 3.22
C ILE A 296 -5.62 17.25 3.51
N GLU A 297 -5.66 16.28 2.61
CA GLU A 297 -4.91 15.03 2.78
C GLU A 297 -3.42 15.37 2.90
N GLU A 298 -2.76 14.90 3.97
CA GLU A 298 -1.33 15.15 4.24
C GLU A 298 -0.40 14.90 3.03
N PRO A 299 -0.62 13.90 2.16
CA PRO A 299 0.20 13.69 0.97
C PRO A 299 0.26 14.92 0.04
N LEU A 300 -0.87 15.62 -0.14
CA LEU A 300 -0.96 16.80 -1.01
C LEU A 300 -0.06 17.95 -0.53
N MET A 301 0.15 18.05 0.78
CA MET A 301 1.01 19.09 1.36
C MET A 301 2.50 18.85 1.11
N THR A 302 2.92 17.61 0.88
CA THR A 302 4.32 17.27 0.59
C THR A 302 4.64 17.26 -0.91
N ASP A 303 3.63 17.09 -1.75
CA ASP A 303 3.79 16.98 -3.20
C ASP A 303 4.24 18.31 -3.84
N SER A 304 3.64 19.44 -3.45
CA SER A 304 4.04 20.79 -3.91
C SER A 304 5.52 21.07 -3.65
N PRO A 305 6.02 21.07 -2.39
CA PRO A 305 7.42 21.38 -2.13
C PRO A 305 8.37 20.39 -2.79
N LEU A 306 8.01 19.11 -2.92
CA LEU A 306 8.81 18.12 -3.65
C LEU A 306 9.01 18.52 -5.12
N LEU A 307 7.92 18.87 -5.82
CA LEU A 307 7.98 19.31 -7.22
C LEU A 307 8.79 20.59 -7.39
N LYS A 308 8.61 21.57 -6.48
CA LYS A 308 9.40 22.82 -6.47
C LYS A 308 10.90 22.55 -6.34
N ASN A 309 11.27 21.59 -5.50
CA ASN A 309 12.67 21.18 -5.36
C ASN A 309 13.24 20.60 -6.67
N TYR A 310 12.50 19.70 -7.33
CA TYR A 310 12.93 19.14 -8.63
C TYR A 310 13.03 20.20 -9.74
N ILE A 311 12.08 21.15 -9.78
CA ILE A 311 12.13 22.29 -10.70
C ILE A 311 13.39 23.12 -10.43
N ALA A 312 13.71 23.41 -9.17
CA ALA A 312 14.91 24.15 -8.79
C ALA A 312 16.19 23.47 -9.30
N GLU A 313 16.32 22.15 -9.14
CA GLU A 313 17.48 21.39 -9.63
C GLU A 313 17.63 21.45 -11.15
N ILE A 314 16.52 21.33 -11.89
CA ILE A 314 16.57 21.42 -13.36
C ILE A 314 16.97 22.84 -13.81
N LEU A 315 16.39 23.87 -13.20
CA LEU A 315 16.73 25.26 -13.50
C LEU A 315 18.20 25.57 -13.21
N TYR A 316 18.73 25.02 -12.11
CA TYR A 316 20.14 25.12 -11.78
C TYR A 316 21.03 24.52 -12.87
N LYS A 317 20.73 23.29 -13.30
CA LYS A 317 21.46 22.61 -14.39
C LYS A 317 21.40 23.39 -15.71
N LYS A 318 20.29 24.06 -15.98
CA LYS A 318 20.11 24.93 -17.16
C LYS A 318 20.78 26.31 -17.02
N GLY A 319 21.43 26.61 -15.89
CA GLY A 319 22.12 27.89 -15.67
C GLY A 319 21.21 29.04 -15.21
N LEU A 320 19.93 28.78 -14.93
CA LEU A 320 18.96 29.77 -14.45
C LEU A 320 19.06 29.90 -12.92
N VAL A 321 20.23 30.32 -12.43
CA VAL A 321 20.62 30.23 -11.01
C VAL A 321 19.69 31.00 -10.08
N GLN A 322 19.26 32.21 -10.45
CA GLN A 322 18.37 33.03 -9.59
C GLN A 322 16.97 32.41 -9.46
N ASN A 323 16.39 31.93 -10.56
CA ASN A 323 15.09 31.27 -10.53
C ASN A 323 15.18 29.97 -9.73
N SER A 324 16.25 29.21 -9.91
CA SER A 324 16.52 28.00 -9.13
C SER A 324 16.57 28.29 -7.63
N LEU A 325 17.26 29.36 -7.21
CA LEU A 325 17.31 29.78 -5.81
C LEU A 325 15.91 30.02 -5.25
N GLN A 326 15.08 30.79 -5.97
CA GLN A 326 13.71 31.10 -5.53
C GLN A 326 12.89 29.83 -5.32
N TRP A 327 12.88 28.92 -6.29
CA TRP A 327 12.13 27.66 -6.18
C TRP A 327 12.62 26.76 -5.04
N ALA A 328 13.94 26.70 -4.81
CA ALA A 328 14.52 25.94 -3.70
C ALA A 328 14.10 26.53 -2.34
N GLN A 329 14.09 27.86 -2.22
CA GLN A 329 13.66 28.55 -1.01
C GLN A 329 12.16 28.36 -0.74
N ASP A 330 11.32 28.45 -1.77
CA ASP A 330 9.88 28.23 -1.65
C ASP A 330 9.58 26.79 -1.21
N SER A 331 10.27 25.81 -1.81
CA SER A 331 10.20 24.40 -1.40
C SER A 331 10.59 24.18 0.06
N TYR A 332 11.69 24.79 0.52
CA TYR A 332 12.12 24.70 1.91
C TYR A 332 11.10 25.35 2.85
N SER A 333 10.62 26.55 2.53
CA SER A 333 9.64 27.28 3.32
C SER A 333 8.37 26.44 3.56
N GLU A 334 7.80 25.87 2.49
CA GLU A 334 6.59 25.04 2.57
C GLU A 334 6.81 23.73 3.35
N SER A 335 7.87 22.99 3.06
CA SER A 335 8.12 21.70 3.70
C SER A 335 8.53 21.82 5.16
N SER A 336 9.26 22.89 5.53
CA SER A 336 9.77 23.07 6.89
C SER A 336 8.68 23.25 7.94
N ALA A 337 7.50 23.74 7.54
CA ALA A 337 6.33 23.88 8.40
C ALA A 337 5.85 22.52 8.98
N PHE A 338 6.09 21.43 8.24
CA PHE A 338 5.65 20.07 8.60
C PHE A 338 6.81 19.13 8.94
N ALA A 339 8.06 19.59 8.84
CA ALA A 339 9.26 18.77 9.03
C ALA A 339 9.44 18.21 10.45
N ARG A 340 8.67 18.66 11.45
CA ARG A 340 8.75 18.08 12.80
C ARG A 340 7.88 16.84 12.97
N SER A 341 6.78 16.76 12.23
CA SER A 341 5.76 15.71 12.39
C SER A 341 5.71 14.75 11.20
N ASN A 342 6.36 15.06 10.07
CA ASN A 342 6.24 14.29 8.83
C ASN A 342 7.62 14.00 8.21
N ILE A 343 7.94 12.70 8.07
CA ILE A 343 9.20 12.20 7.52
C ILE A 343 9.42 12.70 6.08
N PRO A 344 8.50 12.49 5.11
CA PRO A 344 8.64 13.05 3.76
C PRO A 344 8.92 14.56 3.74
N ALA A 345 8.17 15.35 4.51
CA ALA A 345 8.38 16.80 4.59
C ALA A 345 9.79 17.14 5.08
N THR A 346 10.28 16.42 6.09
CA THR A 346 11.63 16.61 6.61
C THR A 346 12.71 16.31 5.57
N ILE A 347 12.55 15.21 4.82
CA ILE A 347 13.49 14.82 3.77
C ILE A 347 13.52 15.89 2.68
N ILE A 348 12.35 16.37 2.26
CA ILE A 348 12.24 17.45 1.26
C ILE A 348 12.91 18.72 1.80
N SER A 349 12.62 19.13 3.04
CA SER A 349 13.25 20.31 3.64
C SER A 349 14.78 20.22 3.65
N LYS A 350 15.34 19.05 4.02
CA LYS A 350 16.80 18.85 4.01
C LYS A 350 17.36 18.96 2.59
N GLN A 351 16.72 18.33 1.60
CA GLN A 351 17.16 18.39 0.20
C GLN A 351 17.07 19.81 -0.36
N SER A 352 15.97 20.53 -0.14
CA SER A 352 15.79 21.90 -0.61
C SER A 352 16.78 22.86 0.04
N LEU A 353 17.11 22.66 1.32
CA LEU A 353 18.11 23.45 2.03
C LEU A 353 19.53 23.17 1.50
N GLN A 354 19.87 21.91 1.23
CA GLN A 354 21.13 21.53 0.56
C GLN A 354 21.27 22.19 -0.81
N ASN A 355 20.21 22.16 -1.62
CA ASN A 355 20.16 22.82 -2.92
C ASN A 355 20.34 24.34 -2.77
N THR A 356 19.69 24.96 -1.79
CA THR A 356 19.81 26.40 -1.50
C THR A 356 21.24 26.79 -1.09
N ILE A 357 21.90 25.98 -0.24
CA ILE A 357 23.30 26.18 0.17
C ILE A 357 24.22 26.15 -1.06
N LEU A 358 24.11 25.10 -1.89
CA LEU A 358 24.91 24.94 -3.11
C LEU A 358 24.78 26.16 -4.04
N ILE A 359 23.55 26.66 -4.20
CA ILE A 359 23.27 27.81 -5.06
C ILE A 359 23.89 29.09 -4.47
N TYR A 360 23.79 29.32 -3.15
CA TYR A 360 24.41 30.47 -2.51
C TYR A 360 25.93 30.46 -2.60
N GLU A 361 26.56 29.30 -2.43
CA GLU A 361 28.01 29.13 -2.63
C GLU A 361 28.41 29.51 -4.05
N ARG A 362 27.66 29.05 -5.06
CA ARG A 362 27.92 29.40 -6.47
C ARG A 362 27.71 30.89 -6.76
N LEU A 363 26.80 31.56 -6.06
CA LEU A 363 26.59 33.00 -6.16
C LEU A 363 27.64 33.82 -5.38
N GLY A 364 28.56 33.16 -4.65
CA GLY A 364 29.57 33.82 -3.82
C GLY A 364 29.05 34.33 -2.48
N ASN A 365 27.82 33.97 -2.07
CA ASN A 365 27.24 34.37 -0.79
C ASN A 365 27.55 33.34 0.30
N LEU A 366 28.82 33.29 0.71
CA LEU A 366 29.32 32.30 1.67
C LEU A 366 28.76 32.49 3.08
N GLU A 367 28.34 33.70 3.45
CA GLU A 367 27.74 33.97 4.76
C GLU A 367 26.38 33.29 4.89
N LYS A 368 25.50 33.49 3.90
CA LYS A 368 24.19 32.82 3.87
C LYS A 368 24.33 31.31 3.76
N ALA A 369 25.25 30.82 2.93
CA ALA A 369 25.51 29.38 2.84
C ALA A 369 25.84 28.78 4.21
N LYS A 370 26.76 29.40 4.97
CA LYS A 370 27.11 28.96 6.33
C LYS A 370 25.96 29.04 7.33
N GLU A 371 25.13 30.08 7.24
CA GLU A 371 23.93 30.20 8.08
C GLU A 371 22.99 29.02 7.85
N LEU A 372 22.67 28.73 6.59
CA LEU A 372 21.79 27.62 6.23
C LEU A 372 22.40 26.24 6.54
N THR A 373 23.73 26.08 6.47
CA THR A 373 24.39 24.84 6.91
C THR A 373 24.09 24.55 8.39
N LYS A 374 24.10 25.56 9.25
CA LYS A 374 23.76 25.36 10.67
C LYS A 374 22.33 24.88 10.84
N ILE A 375 21.39 25.46 10.09
CA ILE A 375 19.98 25.05 10.11
C ILE A 375 19.85 23.61 9.61
N LEU A 376 20.58 23.23 8.56
CA LEU A 376 20.55 21.87 8.02
C LEU A 376 21.00 20.82 9.04
N ASP A 377 22.04 21.16 9.82
CA ASP A 377 22.58 20.30 10.87
C ASP A 377 21.60 20.13 12.05
N GLU A 378 20.74 21.12 12.29
CA GLU A 378 19.70 21.08 13.34
C GLU A 378 18.46 20.26 12.92
N ILE A 379 18.24 20.00 11.63
CA ILE A 379 17.07 19.24 11.16
C ILE A 379 17.24 17.74 11.48
N VAL A 380 16.47 17.26 12.45
CA VAL A 380 16.38 15.84 12.82
C VAL A 380 15.21 15.19 12.08
N ILE A 381 15.47 14.10 11.37
CA ILE A 381 14.40 13.29 10.75
C ILE A 381 13.64 12.58 11.87
N PRO A 382 12.33 12.79 12.02
CA PRO A 382 11.56 12.12 13.05
C PRO A 382 11.59 10.61 12.80
N ILE A 383 11.58 9.82 13.88
CA ILE A 383 11.60 8.36 13.77
C ILE A 383 10.29 7.85 13.16
N ARG A 384 9.18 8.59 13.34
CA ARG A 384 7.82 8.25 12.90
C ARG A 384 7.03 9.52 12.57
N ASN A 385 6.01 9.40 11.74
CA ASN A 385 5.04 10.47 11.53
C ASN A 385 4.17 10.63 12.80
N GLU A 386 3.96 11.87 13.25
CA GLU A 386 3.05 12.15 14.37
C GLU A 386 1.62 12.32 13.85
N THR A 387 0.70 11.44 14.25
CA THR A 387 -0.73 11.57 13.92
C THR A 387 -1.53 12.14 15.09
N PHE A 388 -2.57 12.92 14.79
CA PHE A 388 -3.46 13.55 15.78
C PHE A 388 -4.03 12.55 16.80
N TRP A 389 -4.37 11.33 16.37
CA TRP A 389 -4.87 10.28 17.27
C TRP A 389 -3.85 9.84 18.31
N LYS A 390 -2.57 9.90 17.99
CA LYS A 390 -1.50 9.59 18.94
C LYS A 390 -1.31 10.73 19.93
N THR A 391 -1.32 11.97 19.47
CA THR A 391 -1.33 13.14 20.37
C THR A 391 -2.51 13.08 21.33
N LEU A 392 -3.70 12.71 20.85
CA LEU A 392 -4.89 12.55 21.67
C LEU A 392 -4.77 11.35 22.65
N LYS A 393 -4.23 10.22 22.19
CA LYS A 393 -3.98 9.03 23.01
C LYS A 393 -2.95 9.30 24.10
N ASP A 394 -1.89 10.02 23.78
CA ASP A 394 -0.82 10.39 24.72
C ASP A 394 -1.36 11.39 25.74
N ILE A 395 -2.18 12.37 25.33
CA ILE A 395 -2.89 13.30 26.24
C ILE A 395 -3.89 12.57 27.15
N LEU A 396 -4.58 11.53 26.66
CA LEU A 396 -5.57 10.78 27.45
C LEU A 396 -4.95 9.73 28.39
N LEU A 397 -3.69 9.36 28.18
CA LEU A 397 -2.97 8.37 28.99
C LEU A 397 -1.97 8.99 29.99
N THR A 398 -1.71 10.30 29.90
CA THR A 398 -1.05 11.11 30.95
C THR A 398 -2.08 11.77 31.85
#